data_AF-A0A6J6YJC8-F1
#
_entry.id   AF-A0A6J6YJC8-F1
#
_cell.length_a   1.000
_cell.length_b   1.000
_cell.length_c   1.000
_cell.angle_alpha   90.00
_cell.angle_beta   90.00
_cell.angle_gamma   90.00
#
_symmetry.space_group_name_H-M   'P 1'
#
loop_
_entity.id
_entity.type
_entity.pdbx_description
1 polymer ?
#
loop_
_entity_poly.entity_id
_entity_poly.type
_entity_poly.pdbx_seq_one_letter_code
_entity_poly.pdbx_strand_id
1 'polypeptide(L)'
;MPTLVITEVTYLLGTRLGADAEVRFLGDLAAGTLLVESVAASDWMRIAELVATYRSLPLGTTDASVIATAERLGIRDIATLDRRHFTIVRSRLGDLTLLP
;
A
#
# COMPACT_ATOMS: atom_id res chain seq x y z
N MET A 1 1.35 -4.73 5.96
CA MET A 1 1.84 -3.76 4.97
C MET A 1 2.25 -4.51 3.71
N PRO A 2 1.63 -4.23 2.55
CA PRO A 2 2.01 -4.87 1.29
C PRO A 2 3.49 -4.67 0.97
N THR A 3 4.18 -5.71 0.47
CA THR A 3 5.62 -5.65 0.17
C THR A 3 5.99 -4.52 -0.79
N LEU A 4 5.12 -4.12 -1.72
CA LEU A 4 5.42 -3.03 -2.67
C LEU A 4 5.53 -1.66 -1.98
N VAL A 5 4.82 -1.45 -0.86
CA VAL A 5 4.92 -0.22 -0.07
C VAL A 5 6.31 -0.07 0.55
N ILE A 6 6.96 -1.18 0.91
CA ILE A 6 8.31 -1.17 1.49
C ILE A 6 9.28 -0.49 0.53
N THR A 7 9.23 -0.82 -0.76
CA THR A 7 10.13 -0.26 -1.77
C THR A 7 9.98 1.27 -1.90
N GLU A 8 8.75 1.79 -1.87
CA GLU A 8 8.54 3.23 -1.90
C GLU A 8 8.99 3.90 -0.60
N VAL A 9 8.72 3.29 0.54
CA VAL A 9 9.18 3.80 1.83
C VAL A 9 10.70 3.87 1.87
N THR A 10 11.42 2.80 1.52
CA THR A 10 12.90 2.82 1.52
C THR A 10 13.46 3.83 0.54
N TYR A 11 12.88 3.96 -0.67
CA TYR A 11 13.26 5.01 -1.61
C TYR A 11 13.08 6.43 -1.03
N LEU A 12 11.94 6.71 -0.39
CA LEU A 12 11.68 8.00 0.23
C LEU A 12 12.58 8.27 1.43
N LEU A 13 12.85 7.27 2.27
CA LEU A 13 13.77 7.37 3.38
C LEU A 13 15.19 7.69 2.89
N GLY A 14 15.69 6.92 1.92
CA GLY A 14 17.03 7.13 1.36
C GLY A 14 17.18 8.51 0.71
N THR A 15 16.16 8.98 -0.02
CA THR A 15 16.22 10.29 -0.72
C THR A 15 15.98 11.49 0.19
N ARG A 16 15.30 11.34 1.34
CA ARG A 16 14.89 12.48 2.19
C ARG A 16 15.53 12.50 3.58
N LEU A 17 15.86 11.35 4.16
CA LEU A 17 16.30 11.21 5.55
C LEU A 17 17.65 10.46 5.70
N GLY A 18 18.13 9.82 4.63
CA GLY A 18 19.40 9.10 4.60
C GLY A 18 19.32 7.66 5.13
N ALA A 19 20.45 6.96 5.04
CA ALA A 19 20.54 5.50 5.25
C ALA A 19 20.17 5.06 6.68
N ASP A 20 20.47 5.85 7.71
CA ASP A 20 20.14 5.50 9.10
C ASP A 20 18.63 5.36 9.33
N ALA A 21 17.82 6.16 8.62
CA ALA A 21 16.37 6.08 8.71
C ALA A 21 15.84 4.78 8.06
N GLU A 22 16.42 4.39 6.93
CA GLU A 22 16.12 3.12 6.26
C GLU A 22 16.51 1.92 7.14
N VAL A 23 17.70 1.94 7.76
CA VAL A 23 18.15 0.87 8.67
C VAL A 23 17.18 0.71 9.85
N ARG A 24 16.72 1.81 10.46
CA ARG A 24 15.71 1.74 11.53
C ARG A 24 14.39 1.12 11.06
N PHE A 25 13.90 1.55 9.91
CA PHE A 25 12.68 0.99 9.31
C PHE A 25 12.80 -0.52 9.04
N LEU A 26 13.94 -0.97 8.50
CA LEU A 26 14.21 -2.40 8.31
C LEU A 26 14.28 -3.16 9.65
N GLY A 27 14.80 -2.52 10.69
CA GLY A 27 14.75 -3.03 12.07
C GLY A 27 13.31 -3.23 12.58
N ASP A 28 12.41 -2.29 12.31
CA ASP A 28 10.99 -2.39 12.69
C ASP A 28 10.28 -3.55 11.98
N LEU A 29 10.64 -3.82 10.71
CA LEU A 29 10.14 -4.99 9.96
C LEU A 29 10.68 -6.30 10.56
N ALA A 30 11.98 -6.35 10.88
CA ALA A 30 12.60 -7.54 11.47
C ALA A 30 12.06 -7.85 12.87
N ALA A 31 11.71 -6.82 13.65
CA ALA A 31 11.12 -6.95 14.98
C ALA A 31 9.62 -7.32 14.96
N GLY A 32 8.96 -7.27 13.80
CA GLY A 32 7.53 -7.53 13.68
C GLY A 32 6.63 -6.38 14.15
N THR A 33 7.20 -5.20 14.42
CA THR A 33 6.44 -3.97 14.72
C THR A 33 5.55 -3.59 13.54
N LEU A 34 6.04 -3.83 12.31
CA LEU A 34 5.28 -3.73 11.08
C LEU A 34 5.22 -5.11 10.41
N LEU A 35 4.02 -5.66 10.30
CA LEU A 35 3.82 -6.95 9.63
C LEU A 35 3.88 -6.77 8.11
N VAL A 36 4.74 -7.55 7.45
CA VAL A 36 4.85 -7.59 5.99
C VAL A 36 3.82 -8.56 5.42
N GLU A 37 3.07 -8.09 4.43
CA GLU A 37 2.11 -8.90 3.68
C GLU A 37 2.63 -9.05 2.25
N SER A 38 2.82 -10.30 1.81
CA SER A 38 3.26 -10.58 0.45
C SER A 38 2.15 -10.27 -0.56
N VAL A 39 2.55 -9.84 -1.76
CA VAL A 39 1.62 -9.76 -2.89
C VAL A 39 1.30 -11.18 -3.34
N ALA A 40 0.07 -11.62 -3.12
CA ALA A 40 -0.36 -12.96 -3.52
C ALA A 40 -0.51 -13.03 -5.05
N ALA A 41 -0.42 -14.24 -5.60
CA ALA A 41 -0.57 -14.44 -7.05
C ALA A 41 -1.92 -13.89 -7.58
N SER A 42 -2.99 -14.00 -6.78
CA SER A 42 -4.32 -13.45 -7.10
C SER A 42 -4.36 -11.92 -7.14
N ASP A 43 -3.46 -11.26 -6.42
CA ASP A 43 -3.50 -9.80 -6.24
C ASP A 43 -3.10 -9.10 -7.55
N TRP A 44 -2.23 -9.69 -8.37
CA TRP A 44 -1.75 -9.08 -9.61
C TRP A 44 -2.84 -8.75 -10.61
N MET A 45 -3.78 -9.66 -10.81
CA MET A 45 -4.92 -9.42 -11.70
C MET A 45 -5.81 -8.30 -11.14
N ARG A 46 -6.02 -8.27 -9.82
CA ARG A 46 -6.80 -7.21 -9.18
C ARG A 46 -6.10 -5.85 -9.24
N ILE A 47 -4.79 -5.82 -9.05
CA ILE A 47 -3.95 -4.63 -9.20
C ILE A 47 -4.08 -4.07 -10.63
N ALA A 48 -3.97 -4.93 -11.64
CA ALA A 48 -4.12 -4.53 -13.04
C ALA A 48 -5.52 -3.97 -13.34
N GLU A 49 -6.59 -4.61 -12.83
CA GLU A 49 -7.97 -4.11 -12.95
C GLU A 49 -8.13 -2.71 -12.36
N LEU A 50 -7.58 -2.48 -11.15
CA LEU A 50 -7.65 -1.19 -10.47
C LEU A 50 -6.90 -0.12 -11.26
N VAL A 51 -5.65 -0.39 -11.66
CA VAL A 51 -4.86 0.55 -12.47
C VAL A 51 -5.55 0.88 -13.80
N ALA A 52 -6.15 -0.10 -14.48
CA ALA A 52 -6.86 0.11 -15.73
C ALA A 52 -8.15 0.92 -15.55
N THR A 53 -8.91 0.61 -14.50
CA THR A 53 -10.19 1.27 -14.17
C THR A 53 -9.96 2.73 -13.80
N TYR A 54 -8.93 2.99 -13.00
CA TYR A 54 -8.59 4.31 -12.51
C TYR A 54 -7.52 5.00 -13.36
N ARG A 55 -7.27 4.60 -14.62
CA ARG A 55 -6.15 5.15 -15.44
C ARG A 55 -6.06 6.69 -15.55
N SER A 56 -7.17 7.42 -15.35
CA SER A 56 -7.20 8.89 -15.33
C SER A 56 -6.85 9.50 -13.96
N LEU A 57 -6.81 8.69 -12.92
CA LEU A 57 -6.31 8.95 -11.57
C LEU A 57 -5.08 8.05 -11.39
N PRO A 58 -3.84 8.55 -11.57
CA PRO A 58 -2.64 7.71 -11.62
C PRO A 58 -2.34 7.03 -10.28
N LEU A 59 -3.13 6.02 -9.93
CA LEU A 59 -3.14 5.27 -8.69
C LEU A 59 -1.81 4.53 -8.52
N GLY A 60 -1.27 4.01 -9.62
CA GLY A 60 -0.03 3.25 -9.62
C GLY A 60 -0.19 1.87 -8.98
N THR A 61 0.85 1.06 -9.15
CA THR A 61 0.88 -0.34 -8.70
C THR A 61 0.86 -0.46 -7.19
N THR A 62 1.55 0.44 -6.48
CA THR A 62 1.70 0.39 -5.02
C THR A 62 0.35 0.63 -4.33
N ASP A 63 -0.35 1.73 -4.62
CA ASP A 63 -1.66 2.00 -4.01
C ASP A 63 -2.69 0.94 -4.40
N ALA A 64 -2.68 0.49 -5.66
CA ALA A 64 -3.55 -0.61 -6.11
C ALA A 64 -3.26 -1.91 -5.32
N SER A 65 -2.01 -2.18 -4.96
CA SER A 65 -1.65 -3.36 -4.14
C SER A 65 -2.16 -3.26 -2.70
N VAL A 66 -2.23 -2.05 -2.14
CA VAL A 66 -2.85 -1.81 -0.82
C VAL A 66 -4.32 -2.20 -0.87
N ILE A 67 -5.04 -1.75 -1.89
CA ILE A 67 -6.48 -2.03 -2.03
C ILE A 67 -6.72 -3.52 -2.31
N ALA A 68 -5.95 -4.13 -3.20
CA ALA A 68 -6.06 -5.58 -3.48
C ALA A 68 -5.78 -6.42 -2.22
N THR A 69 -4.76 -6.05 -1.43
CA THR A 69 -4.44 -6.70 -0.16
C THR A 69 -5.57 -6.54 0.86
N ALA A 70 -6.11 -5.32 0.98
CA ALA A 70 -7.22 -5.02 1.88
C ALA A 70 -8.47 -5.85 1.53
N GLU A 71 -8.82 -5.92 0.24
CA GLU A 71 -9.92 -6.75 -0.26
C GLU A 71 -9.71 -8.23 0.05
N ARG A 72 -8.49 -8.76 -0.18
CA ARG A 72 -8.16 -10.17 0.08
C ARG A 72 -8.23 -10.51 1.56
N LEU A 73 -7.78 -9.61 2.43
CA LEU A 73 -7.77 -9.82 3.88
C LEU A 73 -9.08 -9.43 4.57
N GLY A 74 -10.05 -8.87 3.84
CA GLY A 74 -11.31 -8.39 4.43
C GLY A 74 -11.15 -7.17 5.33
N ILE A 75 -10.10 -6.36 5.13
CA ILE A 75 -9.76 -5.19 5.94
C ILE A 75 -10.25 -3.93 5.22
N ARG A 76 -10.95 -3.04 5.94
CA ARG A 76 -11.45 -1.76 5.39
C ARG A 76 -10.68 -0.54 5.90
N ASP A 77 -9.93 -0.70 6.98
CA ASP A 77 -9.18 0.38 7.62
C ASP A 77 -7.81 0.53 6.95
N ILE A 78 -7.55 1.69 6.37
CA ILE A 78 -6.30 2.01 5.67
C ILE A 78 -5.67 3.25 6.32
N ALA A 79 -4.46 3.09 6.87
CA ALA A 79 -3.63 4.22 7.27
C ALA A 79 -2.94 4.81 6.03
N THR A 80 -3.36 5.99 5.59
CA THR A 80 -2.79 6.68 4.43
C THR A 80 -2.94 8.19 4.55
N LEU A 81 -1.90 8.91 4.14
CA LEU A 81 -1.97 10.37 3.95
C LEU A 81 -2.55 10.74 2.58
N ASP A 82 -2.57 9.81 1.62
CA ASP A 82 -3.17 10.03 0.30
C ASP A 82 -4.69 9.81 0.34
N ARG A 83 -5.38 10.80 0.89
CA ARG A 83 -6.85 10.78 0.90
C ARG A 83 -7.45 11.00 -0.48
N ARG A 84 -6.72 11.60 -1.42
CA ARG A 84 -7.24 11.89 -2.77
C ARG A 84 -7.46 10.59 -3.54
N HIS A 85 -6.47 9.70 -3.55
CA HIS A 85 -6.58 8.43 -4.26
C HIS A 85 -7.58 7.50 -3.56
N PHE A 86 -7.41 7.29 -2.26
CA PHE A 86 -8.15 6.26 -1.53
C PHE A 86 -9.62 6.61 -1.25
N THR A 87 -10.03 7.88 -1.38
CA THR A 87 -11.46 8.26 -1.30
C THR A 87 -12.19 8.01 -2.63
N ILE A 88 -11.48 8.02 -3.76
CA ILE A 88 -12.08 7.84 -5.10
C ILE A 88 -12.22 6.36 -5.44
N VAL A 89 -11.25 5.54 -5.05
CA VAL A 89 -11.24 4.12 -5.40
C VAL A 89 -12.29 3.35 -4.59
N ARG A 90 -13.09 2.54 -5.28
CA ARG A 90 -14.10 1.66 -4.67
C ARG A 90 -13.53 0.26 -4.53
N SER A 91 -13.46 -0.22 -3.29
CA SER A 91 -13.07 -1.59 -3.00
C SER A 91 -14.26 -2.54 -3.15
N ARG A 92 -13.99 -3.84 -3.31
CA ARG A 92 -15.00 -4.92 -3.25
C ARG A 92 -15.68 -5.03 -1.89
N LEU A 93 -15.08 -4.44 -0.84
CA LEU A 93 -15.65 -4.38 0.50
C LEU A 93 -16.58 -3.17 0.68
N GLY A 94 -16.68 -2.29 -0.33
CA GLY A 94 -17.34 -0.99 -0.25
C GLY A 94 -16.35 0.13 0.10
N ASP A 95 -16.83 1.12 0.84
CA ASP A 95 -16.03 2.30 1.22
C ASP A 95 -14.93 1.90 2.20
N LEU A 96 -13.76 2.50 2.02
CA LEU A 96 -12.61 2.35 2.90
C LEU A 96 -12.71 3.35 4.07
N THR A 97 -12.30 2.92 5.24
CA THR A 97 -12.11 3.80 6.40
C THR A 97 -10.67 4.29 6.36
N LEU A 98 -10.47 5.60 6.16
CA LEU A 98 -9.12 6.16 6.14
C LEU A 98 -8.75 6.61 7.55
N LEU A 99 -7.72 5.97 8.12
CA LEU A 99 -7.21 6.31 9.43
C LEU A 99 -6.36 7.59 9.37
N PRO A 100 -6.22 8.31 10.50
CA PRO A 100 -5.36 9.49 10.61
C PRO A 100 -3.90 9.25 10.20
#